data_AF-A0A830D505-F1
#
_entry.id   AF-A0A830D505-F1
#
_cell.length_a   1.000
_cell.length_b   1.000
_cell.length_c   1.000
_cell.angle_alpha   90.00
_cell.angle_beta   90.00
_cell.angle_gamma   90.00
#
_symmetry.space_group_name_H-M   'P 1'
#
loop_
_entity.id
_entity.type
_entity.pdbx_description
1 polymer ?
#
loop_
_entity_poly.entity_id
_entity_poly.type
_entity_poly.pdbx_seq_one_letter_code
_entity_poly.pdbx_strand_id
1 'polypeptide(L)'
;MGEKEYYFFSLRDRKYPTGVRKNRATNTIYWKTTRKDKEIYNGNTSELIGMKMVFYKGRAPRGEKSNWVMHEYRIHSKSGFKNTKVRTFILYVPNH
;
A
#
# COMPACT_ATOMS: atom_id res chain seq x y z
N MET A 1 18.82 -14.19 8.66
CA MET A 1 19.40 -13.60 7.43
C MET A 1 18.34 -12.71 6.80
N GLY A 2 18.44 -11.41 7.07
CA GLY A 2 17.42 -10.41 6.74
C GLY A 2 17.72 -9.67 5.44
N GLU A 3 17.45 -10.31 4.30
CA GLU A 3 17.76 -9.76 2.97
C GLU A 3 16.59 -9.83 1.97
N LYS A 4 15.33 -9.79 2.44
CA LYS A 4 14.16 -9.91 1.54
C LYS A 4 13.15 -8.80 1.68
N GLU A 5 13.60 -7.62 2.10
CA GLU A 5 12.76 -6.44 2.29
C GLU A 5 13.28 -5.28 1.47
N TYR A 6 12.40 -4.71 0.64
CA TYR A 6 12.72 -3.53 -0.17
C TYR A 6 11.83 -2.36 0.22
N TYR A 7 12.42 -1.17 0.33
CA TYR A 7 11.76 0.05 0.76
C TYR A 7 11.78 1.08 -0.37
N PHE A 8 10.60 1.57 -0.73
CA PHE A 8 10.45 2.59 -1.78
C PHE A 8 9.62 3.77 -1.29
N PHE A 9 9.98 4.98 -1.74
CA PHE A 9 9.13 6.15 -1.63
C PHE A 9 8.36 6.34 -2.93
N SER A 10 7.03 6.35 -2.85
CA SER A 10 6.19 6.72 -4.00
C SER A 10 5.30 7.91 -3.68
N LEU A 11 5.02 8.72 -4.70
CA LEU A 11 3.99 9.75 -4.63
C LEU A 11 2.62 9.09 -4.64
N ARG A 12 1.65 9.72 -3.97
CA ARG A 12 0.28 9.22 -3.95
C ARG A 12 -0.38 9.40 -5.32
N ASP A 13 -0.39 8.32 -6.11
CA ASP A 13 -1.15 8.28 -7.36
C ASP A 13 -2.65 8.13 -7.09
N ARG A 14 -3.46 9.02 -7.67
CA ARG A 14 -4.92 9.02 -7.54
C ARG A 14 -5.51 8.45 -8.82
N LYS A 15 -6.41 7.47 -8.68
CA LYS A 15 -7.15 6.89 -9.81
C LYS A 15 -8.02 7.93 -10.52
N TYR A 16 -8.49 8.93 -9.78
CA TYR A 16 -9.26 10.06 -10.30
C TYR A 16 -8.75 11.36 -9.67
N PRO A 17 -8.69 12.48 -10.41
CA PRO A 17 -8.17 13.76 -9.89
C PRO A 17 -8.83 14.20 -8.58
N THR A 18 -10.14 13.99 -8.47
CA THR A 18 -10.98 14.36 -7.33
C THR A 18 -11.21 13.21 -6.34
N GLY A 19 -10.73 12.00 -6.63
CA GLY A 19 -11.05 10.79 -5.87
C GLY A 19 -10.01 10.43 -4.80
N VAL A 20 -10.48 9.80 -3.72
CA VAL A 20 -9.62 9.21 -2.69
C VAL A 20 -8.99 7.87 -3.11
N ARG A 21 -9.56 7.24 -4.15
CA ARG A 21 -9.17 5.91 -4.63
C ARG A 21 -7.82 5.99 -5.31
N LYS A 22 -6.85 5.21 -4.84
CA LYS A 22 -5.52 5.13 -5.46
C LYS A 22 -5.55 4.27 -6.72
N ASN A 23 -4.75 4.63 -7.72
CA ASN A 23 -4.56 3.78 -8.89
C ASN A 23 -3.58 2.66 -8.51
N ARG A 24 -4.05 1.42 -8.47
CA ARG A 24 -3.24 0.26 -8.02
C ARG A 24 -3.40 -0.96 -8.93
N ALA A 25 -3.99 -0.76 -10.11
CA ALA A 25 -4.22 -1.82 -11.09
C ALA A 25 -3.64 -1.38 -12.43
N THR A 26 -2.86 -2.25 -13.06
CA THR A 26 -2.52 -2.16 -14.48
C THR A 26 -3.30 -3.23 -15.23
N ASN A 27 -3.13 -3.30 -16.56
CA ASN A 27 -3.78 -4.33 -17.38
C ASN A 27 -3.35 -5.76 -17.00
N THR A 28 -2.19 -5.92 -16.36
CA THR A 28 -1.56 -7.21 -16.09
C THR A 28 -1.36 -7.51 -14.61
N ILE A 29 -1.52 -6.54 -13.71
CA ILE A 29 -1.29 -6.72 -12.28
C ILE A 29 -2.27 -5.89 -11.45
N TYR A 30 -2.52 -6.32 -10.20
CA TYR A 30 -3.22 -5.48 -9.24
C TYR A 30 -2.85 -5.81 -7.80
N TRP A 31 -2.98 -4.80 -6.94
CA TRP A 31 -2.85 -4.94 -5.50
C TRP A 31 -4.23 -4.98 -4.83
N LYS A 32 -4.45 -5.96 -3.95
CA LYS A 32 -5.70 -6.09 -3.19
C LYS A 32 -5.42 -6.00 -1.69
N THR A 33 -6.31 -5.34 -0.94
CA THR A 33 -6.28 -5.40 0.52
C THR A 33 -6.63 -6.81 0.99
N THR A 34 -6.01 -7.27 2.08
CA THR A 34 -6.36 -8.56 2.67
C THR A 34 -7.74 -8.49 3.34
N ARG A 35 -8.48 -9.61 3.37
CA ARG A 35 -9.89 -9.69 3.81
C ARG A 35 -10.15 -9.20 5.24
N LYS A 36 -9.15 -9.29 6.12
CA LYS A 36 -9.05 -8.45 7.31
C LYS A 36 -8.18 -7.28 6.89
N ASP A 37 -8.74 -6.08 6.78
CA ASP A 37 -7.97 -4.86 6.57
C ASP A 37 -6.96 -4.78 7.72
N LYS A 38 -5.75 -5.31 7.49
CA LYS A 38 -4.64 -5.28 8.44
C LYS A 38 -4.06 -3.88 8.33
N GLU A 39 -4.83 -2.97 8.91
CA GLU A 39 -4.43 -1.66 9.32
C GLU A 39 -3.12 -1.77 10.09
N ILE A 40 -2.21 -0.86 9.75
CA ILE A 40 -0.94 -0.75 10.44
C ILE A 40 -1.07 0.44 11.37
N TYR A 41 -0.97 0.19 12.66
CA TYR A 41 -1.10 1.19 13.72
C TYR A 41 0.27 1.59 14.25
N ASN A 42 0.41 2.85 14.65
CA ASN A 42 1.55 3.31 15.42
C ASN A 42 1.50 2.70 16.82
N GLY A 43 2.57 2.02 17.25
CA GLY A 43 2.62 1.36 18.56
C GLY A 43 2.49 2.29 19.77
N ASN A 44 2.84 3.57 19.62
CA ASN A 44 2.81 4.54 20.72
C ASN A 44 1.51 5.36 20.74
N THR A 45 1.00 5.74 19.58
CA THR A 45 -0.16 6.65 19.47
C THR A 45 -1.47 5.94 19.11
N SER A 46 -1.42 4.65 18.74
CA SER A 46 -2.56 3.90 18.19
C SER A 46 -3.21 4.57 16.96
N GLU A 47 -2.50 5.48 16.29
CA GLU A 47 -2.97 6.12 15.07
C GLU A 47 -2.81 5.18 13.88
N LEU A 48 -3.81 5.15 12.97
CA LEU A 48 -3.73 4.41 11.72
C LEU A 48 -2.67 5.04 10.80
N ILE A 49 -1.57 4.33 10.59
CA ILE A 49 -0.44 4.79 9.77
C ILE A 49 -0.27 4.02 8.47
N GLY A 50 -1.06 2.98 8.19
CA GLY A 50 -0.90 2.24 6.93
C GLY A 50 -1.88 1.10 6.70
N MET A 51 -1.71 0.42 5.58
CA MET A 51 -2.51 -0.74 5.18
C MET A 51 -1.63 -1.83 4.56
N LYS A 52 -1.93 -3.09 4.85
CA LYS A 52 -1.31 -4.24 4.19
C LYS A 52 -2.07 -4.69 2.93
N MET A 53 -1.32 -5.01 1.88
CA MET A 53 -1.83 -5.46 0.58
C MET A 53 -1.08 -6.70 0.08
N VAL A 54 -1.70 -7.45 -0.82
CA VAL A 54 -1.11 -8.61 -1.50
C VAL A 54 -1.15 -8.38 -3.01
N PHE A 55 -0.07 -8.77 -3.68
CA PHE A 55 0.07 -8.69 -5.12
C PHE A 55 -0.64 -9.86 -5.80
N TYR A 56 -1.37 -9.55 -6.86
CA TYR A 56 -1.95 -10.50 -7.77
C TYR A 56 -1.40 -10.28 -9.18
N LYS A 57 -0.98 -11.38 -9.81
CA LYS A 57 -0.55 -11.40 -11.21
C LYS A 57 -1.77 -11.71 -12.09
N GLY A 58 -1.93 -11.00 -13.19
CA GLY A 58 -3.08 -11.10 -14.09
C GLY A 58 -4.12 -9.99 -13.86
N ARG A 59 -5.19 -10.03 -14.64
CA ARG A 59 -6.24 -9.01 -14.64
C ARG A 59 -7.26 -9.30 -13.53
N ALA A 60 -7.60 -8.28 -12.75
CA ALA A 60 -8.67 -8.39 -11.75
C ALA A 60 -10.03 -8.75 -12.41
N PRO A 61 -10.87 -9.57 -11.78
CA PRO A 61 -10.70 -10.22 -10.48
C PRO A 61 -10.07 -11.62 -10.54
N ARG A 62 -9.66 -12.10 -11.72
CA ARG A 62 -9.21 -13.48 -11.96
C ARG A 62 -7.71 -13.68 -11.82
N GLY A 63 -7.00 -12.75 -11.18
CA GLY A 63 -5.55 -12.85 -11.01
C GLY A 63 -5.15 -13.94 -10.02
N GLU A 64 -3.94 -14.44 -10.16
CA GLU A 64 -3.32 -15.40 -9.26
C GLU A 64 -2.69 -14.67 -8.09
N LYS A 65 -3.01 -15.11 -6.87
CA LYS A 65 -2.42 -14.58 -5.64
C LYS A 65 -0.94 -14.96 -5.62
N SER A 66 -0.07 -13.99 -5.40
CA SER A 66 1.34 -14.25 -5.17
C SER A 66 1.71 -14.22 -3.69
N ASN A 67 2.96 -14.56 -3.40
CA ASN A 67 3.57 -14.43 -2.08
C ASN A 67 4.07 -13.02 -1.75
N TRP A 68 3.93 -12.06 -2.68
CA TRP A 68 4.36 -10.69 -2.47
C TRP A 68 3.35 -9.89 -1.66
N VAL A 69 3.83 -9.38 -0.53
CA VAL A 69 3.10 -8.45 0.33
C VAL A 69 3.64 -7.04 0.14
N MET A 70 2.76 -6.04 0.24
CA MET A 70 3.10 -4.63 0.37
C MET A 70 2.55 -4.08 1.69
N HIS A 71 3.37 -3.41 2.49
CA HIS A 71 2.90 -2.52 3.55
C HIS A 71 2.92 -1.09 3.04
N GLU A 72 1.74 -0.47 2.94
CA GLU A 72 1.55 0.88 2.46
C GLU A 72 1.40 1.84 3.64
N TYR A 73 2.44 2.60 3.99
CA TYR A 73 2.38 3.59 5.06
C TYR A 73 1.93 4.97 4.55
N ARG A 74 1.19 5.71 5.38
CA ARG A 74 0.67 7.06 5.12
C ARG A 74 1.09 7.99 6.25
N ILE A 75 1.91 8.98 5.91
CA ILE A 75 2.19 10.08 6.83
C ILE A 75 0.99 11.04 6.78
N HIS A 76 0.24 11.12 7.88
CA HIS A 76 -0.76 12.16 8.07
C HIS A 76 -0.06 13.39 8.66
N SER A 77 -0.05 14.51 7.94
CA SER A 77 0.38 15.78 8.52
C SER A 77 -0.69 16.24 9.50
N LYS A 78 -0.35 16.45 10.77
CA LYS A 78 -1.27 17.03 11.78
C LYS A 78 -1.64 18.49 11.49
N SER A 79 -0.95 19.13 10.55
CA SER A 79 -1.26 20.48 10.08
C SER A 79 -2.28 20.43 8.93
N GLY A 80 -3.33 21.25 8.97
CA GLY A 80 -4.37 21.39 7.93
C GLY A 80 -3.89 21.78 6.51
N PHE A 81 -2.59 21.78 6.25
CA PHE A 81 -2.03 21.87 4.91
C PHE A 81 -2.30 20.57 4.16
N LYS A 82 -3.08 20.67 3.07
CA LYS A 82 -3.26 19.62 2.06
C LYS A 82 -1.92 19.32 1.40
N ASN A 83 -1.06 18.58 2.08
CA ASN A 83 0.26 18.27 1.56
C ASN A 83 0.11 17.15 0.52
N THR A 84 0.10 17.55 -0.75
CA THR A 84 0.00 16.67 -1.93
C THR A 84 1.17 15.66 -2.01
N LYS A 85 2.19 15.82 -1.16
CA LYS A 85 3.40 14.99 -1.07
C LYS A 85 3.31 13.92 0.02
N VAL A 86 2.17 13.24 0.18
CA VAL A 86 2.08 12.04 1.03
C VAL A 86 2.98 10.98 0.39
N ARG A 87 4.18 10.80 0.96
CA ARG A 87 5.11 9.74 0.57
C ARG A 87 4.59 8.43 1.12
N THR A 88 4.41 7.47 0.23
CA THR A 88 3.98 6.13 0.56
C THR A 88 5.22 5.24 0.64
N PHE A 89 5.45 4.61 1.79
CA PHE A 89 6.43 3.54 1.90
C PHE A 89 5.79 2.24 1.47
N ILE A 90 6.55 1.44 0.72
CA ILE A 90 6.14 0.14 0.21
C ILE A 90 7.19 -0.87 0.67
N LEU A 91 6.77 -1.88 1.44
CA LEU A 91 7.62 -3.00 1.86
C LEU A 91 7.29 -4.26 1.06
N TYR A 92 8.23 -4.77 0.25
CA TYR A 92 8.06 -6.06 -0.43
C TYR A 92 8.62 -7.21 0.42
N VAL A 93 7.80 -8.22 0.72
CA VAL A 93 8.24 -9.45 1.39
C VAL A 93 7.76 -10.68 0.59
N PRO A 94 8.65 -11.58 0.14
CA PRO A 94 8.28 -12.91 -0.33
C PRO A 94 7.88 -13.77 0.87
N ASN A 95 6.63 -14.24 0.94
CA ASN A 95 6.27 -15.30 1.89
C ASN A 95 7.07 -16.57 1.60
N HIS A 96 7.73 -17.08 2.63
CA HIS A 96 8.28 -18.43 2.71
C HIS A 96 7.15 -19.46 2.86
#